data_AF-A0A534Q0H2-F1
#
_entry.id   AF-A0A534Q0H2-F1
#
_cell.length_a   1.000
_cell.length_b   1.000
_cell.length_c   1.000
_cell.angle_alpha   90.00
_cell.angle_beta   90.00
_cell.angle_gamma   90.00
#
_symmetry.space_group_name_H-M   'P 1'
#
loop_
_entity.id
_entity.type
_entity.pdbx_description
1 polymer ?
#
loop_
_entity_poly.entity_id
_entity_poly.type
_entity_poly.pdbx_seq_one_letter_code
_entity_poly.pdbx_strand_id
1 'polypeptide(L)'
;MRIRFPTVAKRLALLLVVVLAGDRALAWMLARAVSRAGTRFARVYRGGVDADVLVAGDSRGVNGLYGPAIRDATGLSAFNLAYNGLSTHLCEALVLDYLERNRAPRLLLVEASNVRSPDEMLESLRLHWRDSARLDALAAALIPRERRATRILNLYGYDNELALRSLFYAGRDDQDWVNRYRISPAVLEAARREAPFRLEARPDNLEALGRLVRAAEAKDITVRVVLTPYLPDHLAKMQNWPEFVRSVEQVVAPRKVWDYSDVIADPSLFADRLHLNADGARRLARKMAADGLFALAPAGSTQIAGPPPAENARVAGTTTPGCDRGARCSAALRPGT
;
A
#
# COMPACT_ATOMS: atom_id res chain seq x y z
N MET A 1 -65.44 12.61 -11.99
CA MET A 1 -64.31 11.85 -11.40
C MET A 1 -63.35 12.84 -10.73
N ARG A 2 -63.45 13.05 -9.41
CA ARG A 2 -62.56 13.99 -8.68
C ARG A 2 -61.24 13.28 -8.39
N ILE A 3 -60.18 13.64 -9.12
CA ILE A 3 -58.81 13.19 -8.81
C ILE A 3 -58.43 13.81 -7.47
N ARG A 4 -58.47 13.02 -6.39
CA ARG A 4 -57.99 13.46 -5.07
C ARG A 4 -56.47 13.52 -5.14
N PHE A 5 -55.94 14.74 -5.17
CA PHE A 5 -54.51 14.93 -5.08
C PHE A 5 -53.98 14.41 -3.73
N PRO A 6 -52.85 13.67 -3.72
CA PRO A 6 -52.22 13.26 -2.47
C PRO A 6 -51.83 14.50 -1.66
N THR A 7 -51.98 14.40 -0.33
CA THR A 7 -51.52 15.41 0.63
C THR A 7 -50.03 15.68 0.43
N VAL A 8 -49.55 16.87 0.84
CA VAL A 8 -48.12 17.25 0.73
C VAL A 8 -47.20 16.16 1.29
N ALA A 9 -47.54 15.57 2.43
CA ALA A 9 -46.81 14.45 3.02
C ALA A 9 -46.69 13.23 2.11
N LYS A 10 -47.77 12.83 1.42
CA LYS A 10 -47.75 11.71 0.47
C LYS A 10 -46.87 12.00 -0.75
N ARG A 11 -46.84 13.25 -1.23
CA ARG A 11 -45.96 13.66 -2.33
C ARG A 11 -44.49 13.63 -1.93
N LEU A 12 -44.17 14.12 -0.72
CA LEU A 12 -42.81 14.06 -0.18
C LEU A 12 -42.34 12.63 0.04
N ALA A 13 -43.20 11.76 0.59
CA ALA A 13 -42.90 10.34 0.75
C ALA A 13 -42.64 9.67 -0.61
N LEU A 14 -43.48 9.96 -1.63
CA LEU A 14 -43.27 9.45 -2.98
C LEU A 14 -41.94 9.94 -3.58
N LEU A 15 -41.63 11.23 -3.45
CA LEU A 15 -40.35 11.78 -3.91
C LEU A 15 -39.17 11.08 -3.24
N LEU A 16 -39.22 10.86 -1.93
CA LEU A 16 -38.17 10.17 -1.18
C LEU A 16 -37.98 8.73 -1.70
N VAL A 17 -39.07 8.00 -1.93
CA VAL A 17 -39.02 6.65 -2.51
C VAL A 17 -38.38 6.66 -3.89
N VAL A 18 -38.77 7.59 -4.76
CA VAL A 18 -38.20 7.73 -6.12
C VAL A 18 -36.70 8.03 -6.05
N VAL A 19 -36.28 8.97 -5.20
CA VAL A 19 -34.87 9.34 -5.04
C VAL A 19 -34.05 8.15 -4.53
N LEU A 20 -34.51 7.47 -3.47
CA LEU A 20 -33.78 6.33 -2.90
C LEU A 20 -33.76 5.13 -3.85
N ALA A 21 -34.87 4.83 -4.53
CA ALA A 21 -34.91 3.75 -5.52
C ALA A 21 -34.00 4.05 -6.72
N GLY A 22 -34.03 5.30 -7.22
CA GLY A 22 -33.16 5.76 -8.30
C GLY A 22 -31.68 5.70 -7.91
N ASP A 23 -31.33 6.16 -6.70
CA ASP A 23 -29.99 6.05 -6.14
C ASP A 23 -29.49 4.61 -6.10
N ARG A 24 -30.31 3.66 -5.58
CA ARG A 24 -29.93 2.24 -5.56
C ARG A 24 -29.74 1.67 -6.96
N ALA A 25 -30.66 1.95 -7.88
CA ALA A 25 -30.63 1.41 -9.24
C ALA A 25 -29.42 1.91 -10.03
N LEU A 26 -29.18 3.23 -10.04
CA LEU A 26 -28.06 3.82 -10.75
C LEU A 26 -26.73 3.45 -10.11
N ALA A 27 -26.64 3.38 -8.77
CA ALA A 27 -25.42 2.92 -8.11
C ALA A 27 -25.11 1.46 -8.42
N TRP A 28 -26.12 0.59 -8.53
CA TRP A 28 -25.94 -0.79 -8.97
C TRP A 28 -25.41 -0.86 -10.41
N MET A 29 -25.94 -0.04 -11.32
CA MET A 29 -25.43 0.05 -12.70
C MET A 29 -23.96 0.51 -12.73
N LEU A 30 -23.62 1.55 -11.96
CA LEU A 30 -22.24 2.05 -11.86
C LEU A 30 -21.31 1.01 -11.23
N ALA A 31 -21.70 0.34 -10.15
CA ALA A 31 -20.95 -0.76 -9.55
C ALA A 31 -20.61 -1.83 -10.60
N ARG A 32 -21.60 -2.16 -11.44
CA ARG A 32 -21.47 -3.19 -12.46
C ARG A 32 -20.59 -2.76 -13.64
N ALA A 33 -20.52 -1.46 -13.93
CA ALA A 33 -19.61 -0.89 -14.92
C ALA A 33 -18.18 -0.79 -14.38
N VAL A 34 -18.00 -0.19 -13.19
CA VAL A 34 -16.70 -0.01 -12.53
C VAL A 34 -16.02 -1.35 -12.23
N SER A 35 -16.75 -2.36 -11.73
CA SER A 35 -16.17 -3.69 -11.46
C SER A 35 -15.62 -4.41 -12.69
N ARG A 36 -16.04 -4.00 -13.90
CA ARG A 36 -15.52 -4.54 -15.17
C ARG A 36 -14.42 -3.68 -15.79
N ALA A 37 -14.18 -2.47 -15.27
CA ALA A 37 -13.11 -1.60 -15.74
C ALA A 37 -11.74 -2.26 -15.61
N GLY A 38 -10.79 -1.88 -16.45
CA GLY A 38 -9.41 -2.38 -16.37
C GLY A 38 -8.52 -1.60 -15.41
N THR A 39 -9.06 -0.68 -14.59
CA THR A 39 -8.28 0.00 -13.56
C THR A 39 -7.72 -1.00 -12.55
N ARG A 40 -6.54 -0.69 -11.99
CA ARG A 40 -5.85 -1.56 -11.03
C ARG A 40 -6.74 -1.95 -9.85
N PHE A 41 -7.50 -1.02 -9.28
CA PHE A 41 -8.40 -1.32 -8.15
C PHE A 41 -9.59 -2.20 -8.56
N ALA A 42 -10.25 -1.91 -9.69
CA ALA A 42 -11.32 -2.77 -10.19
C ALA A 42 -10.82 -4.20 -10.48
N ARG A 43 -9.60 -4.34 -11.01
CA ARG A 43 -8.94 -5.64 -11.21
C ARG A 43 -8.65 -6.35 -9.89
N VAL A 44 -8.15 -5.65 -8.87
CA VAL A 44 -7.93 -6.21 -7.52
C VAL A 44 -9.23 -6.79 -6.96
N TYR A 45 -10.32 -6.03 -6.96
CA TYR A 45 -11.57 -6.45 -6.31
C TYR A 45 -12.35 -7.49 -7.12
N ARG A 46 -12.25 -7.46 -8.45
CA ARG A 46 -12.77 -8.51 -9.33
C ARG A 46 -12.02 -9.85 -9.15
N GLY A 47 -10.75 -9.80 -8.75
CA GLY A 47 -9.91 -10.98 -8.65
C GLY A 47 -9.33 -11.43 -10.00
N GLY A 48 -8.57 -12.53 -9.96
CA GLY A 48 -7.97 -13.14 -11.14
C GLY A 48 -6.71 -12.44 -11.67
N VAL A 49 -6.12 -11.51 -10.89
CA VAL A 49 -4.78 -11.01 -11.19
C VAL A 49 -3.76 -12.10 -10.91
N ASP A 50 -2.93 -12.36 -11.91
CA ASP A 50 -1.82 -13.29 -11.88
C ASP A 50 -0.55 -12.52 -12.28
N ALA A 51 0.29 -12.21 -11.30
CA ALA A 51 1.53 -11.48 -11.50
C ALA A 51 2.64 -12.03 -10.61
N ASP A 52 3.87 -12.07 -11.12
CA ASP A 52 5.06 -12.47 -10.36
C ASP A 52 5.52 -11.35 -9.43
N VAL A 53 5.38 -10.11 -9.87
CA VAL A 53 5.75 -8.90 -9.13
C VAL A 53 4.52 -8.04 -8.88
N LEU A 54 4.23 -7.75 -7.61
CA LEU A 54 3.27 -6.73 -7.20
C LEU A 54 4.03 -5.47 -6.78
N VAL A 55 3.60 -4.31 -7.28
CA VAL A 55 4.14 -3.01 -6.87
C VAL A 55 3.12 -2.27 -6.03
N ALA A 56 3.53 -1.76 -4.88
CA ALA A 56 2.75 -0.87 -4.02
C ALA A 56 3.52 0.44 -3.76
N GLY A 57 2.80 1.55 -3.58
CA GLY A 57 3.37 2.87 -3.36
C GLY A 57 2.43 3.98 -3.83
N ASP A 58 2.97 5.20 -3.95
CA ASP A 58 2.24 6.37 -4.45
C ASP A 58 2.56 6.65 -5.94
N SER A 59 2.50 7.92 -6.36
CA SER A 59 2.89 8.37 -7.70
C SER A 59 4.34 8.06 -8.05
N ARG A 60 5.25 7.96 -7.08
CA ARG A 60 6.63 7.54 -7.30
C ARG A 60 6.72 6.05 -7.56
N GLY A 61 5.85 5.25 -6.94
CA GLY A 61 5.66 3.83 -7.30
C GLY A 61 5.08 3.65 -8.72
N VAL A 62 4.14 4.50 -9.13
CA VAL A 62 3.60 4.50 -10.51
C VAL A 62 4.72 4.75 -11.53
N ASN A 63 5.52 5.79 -11.29
CA ASN A 63 6.47 6.29 -12.27
C ASN A 63 7.87 5.66 -12.20
N GLY A 64 8.32 5.23 -11.02
CA GLY A 64 9.62 4.60 -10.83
C GLY A 64 9.58 3.08 -10.97
N LEU A 65 8.51 2.44 -10.51
CA LEU A 65 8.33 0.98 -10.55
C LEU A 65 7.34 0.58 -11.66
N TYR A 66 7.56 1.14 -12.85
CA TYR A 66 6.70 0.97 -14.02
C TYR A 66 6.68 -0.48 -14.52
N GLY A 67 5.49 -1.11 -14.52
CA GLY A 67 5.31 -2.54 -14.78
C GLY A 67 5.91 -3.04 -16.10
N PRO A 68 5.63 -2.39 -17.25
CA PRO A 68 6.28 -2.70 -18.53
C PRO A 68 7.81 -2.65 -18.48
N ALA A 69 8.41 -1.67 -17.78
CA ALA A 69 9.87 -1.61 -17.64
C ALA A 69 10.43 -2.77 -16.80
N ILE A 70 9.73 -3.18 -15.74
CA ILE A 70 10.10 -4.35 -14.94
C ILE A 70 10.06 -5.63 -15.80
N ARG A 71 8.98 -5.81 -16.56
CA ARG A 71 8.82 -6.96 -17.46
C ARG A 71 9.91 -7.01 -18.51
N ASP A 72 10.22 -5.89 -19.15
CA ASP A 72 11.25 -5.83 -20.19
C ASP A 72 12.65 -6.11 -19.61
N ALA A 73 12.91 -5.74 -18.35
CA ALA A 73 14.20 -5.96 -17.69
C ALA A 73 14.38 -7.38 -17.11
N THR A 74 13.29 -8.10 -16.84
CA THR A 74 13.34 -9.34 -16.03
C THR A 74 12.62 -10.54 -16.64
N GLY A 75 11.74 -10.32 -17.62
CA GLY A 75 10.80 -11.32 -18.13
C GLY A 75 9.64 -11.65 -17.18
N LEU A 76 9.62 -11.09 -15.96
CA LEU A 76 8.57 -11.33 -14.98
C LEU A 76 7.31 -10.52 -15.29
N SER A 77 6.15 -11.13 -15.03
CA SER A 77 4.89 -10.39 -15.05
C SER A 77 4.82 -9.43 -13.87
N ALA A 78 4.34 -8.20 -14.10
CA ALA A 78 4.25 -7.17 -13.07
C ALA A 78 2.85 -6.54 -13.06
N PHE A 79 2.29 -6.40 -11.86
CA PHE A 79 1.06 -5.66 -11.61
C PHE A 79 1.35 -4.48 -10.68
N ASN A 80 1.13 -3.27 -11.18
CA ASN A 80 1.35 -2.05 -10.45
C ASN A 80 0.05 -1.56 -9.79
N LEU A 81 0.00 -1.71 -8.47
CA LEU A 81 -1.07 -1.27 -7.58
C LEU A 81 -0.78 0.10 -6.96
N ALA A 82 0.42 0.66 -7.16
CA ALA A 82 0.73 2.02 -6.72
C ALA A 82 -0.22 3.03 -7.38
N TYR A 83 -0.49 4.16 -6.75
CA TYR A 83 -1.38 5.17 -7.32
C TYR A 83 -1.12 6.52 -6.69
N ASN A 84 -1.32 7.60 -7.44
CA ASN A 84 -1.06 8.96 -6.98
C ASN A 84 -1.79 9.26 -5.66
N GLY A 85 -1.04 9.71 -4.65
CA GLY A 85 -1.60 10.12 -3.36
C GLY A 85 -1.88 8.97 -2.37
N LEU A 86 -1.51 7.72 -2.67
CA LEU A 86 -1.63 6.64 -1.69
C LEU A 86 -0.58 6.79 -0.58
N SER A 87 -1.02 6.89 0.67
CA SER A 87 -0.19 6.66 1.84
C SER A 87 0.18 5.18 1.98
N THR A 88 1.16 4.89 2.84
CA THR A 88 1.48 3.49 3.17
C THR A 88 0.34 2.79 3.88
N HIS A 89 -0.45 3.51 4.68
CA HIS A 89 -1.64 3.00 5.34
C HIS A 89 -2.71 2.53 4.35
N LEU A 90 -2.93 3.28 3.27
CA LEU A 90 -3.83 2.87 2.18
C LEU A 90 -3.23 1.75 1.33
N CYS A 91 -1.91 1.77 1.08
CA CYS A 91 -1.23 0.66 0.41
C CYS A 91 -1.38 -0.65 1.18
N GLU A 92 -1.26 -0.64 2.51
CA GLU A 92 -1.49 -1.81 3.35
C GLU A 92 -2.89 -2.41 3.10
N ALA A 93 -3.94 -1.58 3.18
CA ALA A 93 -5.31 -2.03 2.95
C ALA A 93 -5.47 -2.67 1.56
N LEU A 94 -4.98 -1.99 0.52
CA LEU A 94 -5.11 -2.43 -0.88
C LEU A 94 -4.32 -3.71 -1.19
N VAL A 95 -3.10 -3.85 -0.67
CA VAL A 95 -2.29 -5.05 -0.86
C VAL A 95 -2.91 -6.24 -0.12
N LEU A 96 -3.40 -6.06 1.10
CA LEU A 96 -4.04 -7.14 1.82
C LEU A 96 -5.34 -7.60 1.13
N ASP A 97 -6.13 -6.66 0.60
CA ASP A 97 -7.30 -7.00 -0.22
C ASP A 97 -6.91 -7.72 -1.52
N TYR A 98 -5.78 -7.34 -2.14
CA TYR A 98 -5.22 -8.05 -3.28
C TYR A 98 -4.93 -9.51 -2.91
N LEU A 99 -4.24 -9.74 -1.79
CA LEU A 99 -3.81 -11.07 -1.36
C LEU A 99 -4.95 -12.00 -0.93
N GLU A 100 -6.15 -11.45 -0.69
CA GLU A 100 -7.37 -12.23 -0.42
C GLU A 100 -8.09 -12.69 -1.70
N ARG A 101 -7.85 -12.03 -2.83
CA ARG A 101 -8.67 -12.18 -4.05
C ARG A 101 -7.89 -12.64 -5.28
N ASN A 102 -6.57 -12.56 -5.23
CA ASN A 102 -5.68 -12.76 -6.36
C ASN A 102 -4.56 -13.75 -6.03
N ARG A 103 -3.85 -14.23 -7.05
CA ARG A 103 -2.67 -15.08 -6.81
C ARG A 103 -1.62 -14.25 -6.05
N ALA A 104 -1.09 -14.83 -4.98
CA ALA A 104 0.02 -14.23 -4.26
C ALA A 104 1.21 -14.03 -5.22
N PRO A 105 1.81 -12.83 -5.28
CA PRO A 105 2.98 -12.59 -6.10
C PRO A 105 4.17 -13.30 -5.49
N ARG A 106 5.22 -13.53 -6.29
CA ARG A 106 6.50 -14.02 -5.78
C ARG A 106 7.29 -12.90 -5.10
N LEU A 107 7.12 -11.67 -5.59
CA LEU A 107 7.77 -10.46 -5.14
C LEU A 107 6.78 -9.34 -4.88
N LEU A 108 6.85 -8.71 -3.70
CA LEU A 108 6.22 -7.44 -3.41
C LEU A 108 7.28 -6.34 -3.37
N LEU A 109 7.20 -5.39 -4.30
CA LEU A 109 7.98 -4.15 -4.27
C LEU A 109 7.15 -3.05 -3.59
N VAL A 110 7.70 -2.46 -2.53
CA VAL A 110 7.06 -1.34 -1.84
C VAL A 110 7.91 -0.09 -2.05
N GLU A 111 7.40 0.88 -2.78
CA GLU A 111 7.97 2.23 -2.83
C GLU A 111 7.63 2.93 -1.51
N ALA A 112 8.64 3.15 -0.66
CA ALA A 112 8.43 3.55 0.72
C ALA A 112 8.47 5.07 0.95
N SER A 113 8.63 5.88 -0.10
CA SER A 113 8.64 7.34 0.11
C SER A 113 7.27 7.85 0.56
N ASN A 114 6.20 7.10 0.29
CA ASN A 114 4.83 7.43 0.70
C ASN A 114 4.54 7.27 2.21
N VAL A 115 5.54 6.90 3.03
CA VAL A 115 5.40 6.94 4.51
C VAL A 115 5.18 8.35 5.05
N ARG A 116 5.50 9.38 4.26
CA ARG A 116 5.21 10.78 4.57
C ARG A 116 3.79 11.22 4.20
N SER A 117 3.08 10.44 3.38
CA SER A 117 1.87 10.91 2.71
C SER A 117 0.64 10.80 3.61
N PRO A 118 -0.25 11.80 3.63
CA PRO A 118 -1.53 11.70 4.32
C PRO A 118 -2.50 10.75 3.60
N ASP A 119 -3.56 10.35 4.28
CA ASP A 119 -4.61 9.46 3.75
C ASP A 119 -5.61 10.17 2.82
N GLU A 120 -5.20 11.20 2.08
CA GLU A 120 -6.09 12.03 1.23
C GLU A 120 -6.80 11.22 0.14
N MET A 121 -6.15 10.18 -0.40
CA MET A 121 -6.72 9.31 -1.43
C MET A 121 -7.87 8.43 -0.91
N LEU A 122 -8.08 8.32 0.41
CA LEU A 122 -9.15 7.50 1.00
C LEU A 122 -10.53 7.91 0.48
N GLU A 123 -10.77 9.23 0.33
CA GLU A 123 -12.03 9.76 -0.18
C GLU A 123 -12.26 9.38 -1.65
N SER A 124 -11.22 9.39 -2.47
CA SER A 124 -11.31 8.95 -3.87
C SER A 124 -11.58 7.44 -3.99
N LEU A 125 -11.21 6.65 -2.97
CA LEU A 125 -11.47 5.20 -2.89
C LEU A 125 -12.89 4.85 -2.40
N ARG A 126 -13.79 5.83 -2.22
CA ARG A 126 -15.20 5.64 -1.80
C ARG A 126 -15.95 4.55 -2.55
N LEU A 127 -15.69 4.42 -3.85
CA LEU A 127 -16.33 3.42 -4.71
C LEU A 127 -16.00 1.97 -4.32
N HIS A 128 -14.93 1.76 -3.55
CA HIS A 128 -14.43 0.45 -3.12
C HIS A 128 -14.60 0.16 -1.62
N TRP A 129 -15.12 1.10 -0.81
CA TRP A 129 -15.36 0.86 0.62
C TRP A 129 -16.36 -0.27 0.90
N ARG A 130 -17.20 -0.64 -0.08
CA ARG A 130 -18.08 -1.81 0.05
C ARG A 130 -17.37 -3.12 -0.28
N ASP A 131 -16.33 -3.05 -1.08
CA ASP A 131 -15.56 -4.22 -1.54
C ASP A 131 -14.38 -4.52 -0.60
N SER A 132 -14.04 -3.59 0.29
CA SER A 132 -12.93 -3.69 1.23
C SER A 132 -13.36 -3.40 2.66
N ALA A 133 -13.30 -4.42 3.51
CA ALA A 133 -13.49 -4.24 4.95
C ALA A 133 -12.42 -3.32 5.56
N ARG A 134 -11.20 -3.32 4.98
CA ARG A 134 -10.08 -2.49 5.46
C ARG A 134 -10.29 -1.03 5.14
N LEU A 135 -10.58 -0.70 3.87
CA LEU A 135 -10.90 0.69 3.49
C LEU A 135 -12.15 1.19 4.20
N ASP A 136 -13.15 0.34 4.42
CA ASP A 136 -14.35 0.71 5.19
C ASP A 136 -14.02 1.04 6.65
N ALA A 137 -13.14 0.26 7.29
CA ALA A 137 -12.68 0.51 8.65
C ALA A 137 -11.88 1.83 8.73
N LEU A 138 -11.01 2.09 7.75
CA LEU A 138 -10.29 3.37 7.64
C LEU A 138 -11.26 4.54 7.46
N ALA A 139 -12.25 4.41 6.58
CA ALA A 139 -13.28 5.43 6.39
C ALA A 139 -14.11 5.66 7.67
N ALA A 140 -14.36 4.61 8.46
CA ALA A 140 -15.07 4.72 9.73
C ALA A 140 -14.25 5.48 10.77
N ALA A 141 -12.94 5.25 10.82
CA ALA A 141 -12.03 5.89 11.76
C ALA A 141 -11.72 7.35 11.39
N LEU A 142 -11.41 7.61 10.12
CA LEU A 142 -10.85 8.89 9.68
C LEU A 142 -11.90 9.86 9.15
N ILE A 143 -12.92 9.36 8.44
CA ILE A 143 -13.94 10.19 7.77
C ILE A 143 -15.36 9.62 7.94
N PRO A 144 -15.85 9.43 9.19
CA PRO A 144 -17.12 8.74 9.48
C PRO A 144 -18.36 9.43 8.88
N ARG A 145 -18.31 10.73 8.62
CA ARG A 145 -19.41 11.47 7.95
C ARG A 145 -19.53 11.03 6.50
N GLU A 146 -18.43 11.03 5.76
CA GLU A 146 -18.36 10.54 4.38
C GLU A 146 -18.77 9.08 4.29
N ARG A 147 -18.26 8.23 5.19
CA ARG A 147 -18.69 6.83 5.28
C ARG A 147 -20.19 6.69 5.44
N ARG A 148 -20.82 7.40 6.38
CA ARG A 148 -22.28 7.35 6.56
C ARG A 148 -23.04 7.84 5.32
N ALA A 149 -22.58 8.92 4.70
CA ALA A 149 -23.19 9.46 3.48
C ALA A 149 -23.23 8.40 2.38
N THR A 150 -22.12 7.69 2.13
CA THR A 150 -22.09 6.61 1.10
C THR A 150 -23.00 5.43 1.42
N ARG A 151 -23.41 5.23 2.69
CA ARG A 151 -24.36 4.18 3.12
C ARG A 151 -25.81 4.61 2.92
N ILE A 152 -26.09 5.91 3.10
CA ILE A 152 -27.42 6.50 2.89
C ILE A 152 -27.69 6.76 1.40
N LEU A 153 -26.72 7.28 0.66
CA LEU A 153 -26.78 7.56 -0.77
C LEU A 153 -25.66 6.78 -1.48
N ASN A 154 -26.01 5.70 -2.18
CA ASN A 154 -25.03 4.81 -2.78
C ASN A 154 -24.31 5.47 -3.96
N LEU A 155 -24.99 6.33 -4.72
CA LEU A 155 -24.40 7.06 -5.85
C LEU A 155 -23.26 7.97 -5.41
N TYR A 156 -23.32 8.49 -4.19
CA TYR A 156 -22.26 9.32 -3.64
C TYR A 156 -20.91 8.59 -3.58
N GLY A 157 -20.92 7.26 -3.46
CA GLY A 157 -19.70 6.45 -3.55
C GLY A 157 -18.96 6.58 -4.89
N TYR A 158 -19.67 6.98 -5.95
CA TYR A 158 -19.16 7.13 -7.32
C TYR A 158 -18.95 8.59 -7.72
N ASP A 159 -19.21 9.54 -6.82
CA ASP A 159 -18.99 10.97 -7.05
C ASP A 159 -17.52 11.32 -6.80
N ASN A 160 -16.65 10.87 -7.69
CA ASN A 160 -15.22 11.15 -7.66
C ASN A 160 -14.55 10.87 -9.01
N GLU A 161 -13.34 11.42 -9.15
CA GLU A 161 -12.50 11.26 -10.34
C GLU A 161 -12.18 9.78 -10.64
N LEU A 162 -11.97 8.96 -9.61
CA LEU A 162 -11.61 7.55 -9.78
C LEU A 162 -12.74 6.73 -10.40
N ALA A 163 -13.99 7.06 -10.12
CA ALA A 163 -15.15 6.45 -10.76
C ALA A 163 -15.21 6.78 -12.26
N LEU A 164 -15.03 8.06 -12.63
CA LEU A 164 -14.97 8.49 -14.02
C LEU A 164 -13.79 7.86 -14.76
N ARG A 165 -12.62 7.83 -14.11
CA ARG A 165 -11.42 7.16 -14.64
C ARG A 165 -11.65 5.67 -14.84
N SER A 166 -12.37 5.01 -13.94
CA SER A 166 -12.75 3.60 -14.11
C SER A 166 -13.59 3.40 -15.36
N LEU A 167 -14.55 4.27 -15.64
CA LEU A 167 -15.33 4.21 -16.88
C LEU A 167 -14.47 4.47 -18.13
N PHE A 168 -13.49 5.39 -18.07
CA PHE A 168 -12.54 5.63 -19.17
C PHE A 168 -11.67 4.41 -19.53
N TYR A 169 -11.35 3.59 -18.53
CA TYR A 169 -10.64 2.31 -18.69
C TYR A 169 -11.61 1.12 -18.86
N ALA A 170 -12.85 1.35 -19.30
CA ALA A 170 -13.69 0.25 -19.78
C ALA A 170 -13.04 -0.39 -21.03
N GLY A 171 -12.77 -1.70 -20.97
CA GLY A 171 -12.20 -2.46 -22.09
C GLY A 171 -10.68 -2.38 -22.27
N ARG A 172 -9.94 -1.70 -21.39
CA ARG A 172 -8.46 -1.64 -21.40
C ARG A 172 -7.92 -1.50 -19.97
N ASP A 173 -6.70 -1.94 -19.72
CA ASP A 173 -6.07 -1.76 -18.40
C ASP A 173 -5.28 -0.44 -18.27
N ASP A 174 -4.97 -0.08 -17.03
CA ASP A 174 -4.21 1.11 -16.65
C ASP A 174 -2.74 0.79 -16.28
N GLN A 175 -2.25 -0.40 -16.61
CA GLN A 175 -0.92 -0.85 -16.18
C GLN A 175 0.23 -0.24 -17.00
N ASP A 176 -0.11 0.38 -18.14
CA ASP A 176 0.81 1.17 -18.95
C ASP A 176 0.87 2.66 -18.52
N TRP A 177 0.17 3.03 -17.44
CA TRP A 177 0.17 4.42 -16.96
C TRP A 177 1.52 4.81 -16.33
N VAL A 178 2.19 5.76 -16.98
CA VAL A 178 3.44 6.41 -16.55
C VAL A 178 3.50 7.83 -17.15
N ASN A 179 4.28 8.72 -16.55
CA ASN A 179 4.60 10.02 -17.14
C ASN A 179 5.48 9.84 -18.39
N ARG A 180 5.06 10.42 -19.52
CA ARG A 180 5.79 10.32 -20.81
C ARG A 180 6.43 11.64 -21.25
N TYR A 181 6.21 12.72 -20.50
CA TYR A 181 6.78 14.03 -20.78
C TYR A 181 8.14 14.17 -20.11
N ARG A 182 8.93 15.14 -20.59
CA ARG A 182 10.22 15.52 -20.01
C ARG A 182 10.05 16.76 -19.14
N ILE A 183 10.85 16.85 -18.08
CA ILE A 183 10.91 18.00 -17.21
C ILE A 183 11.23 19.27 -18.01
N SER A 184 10.52 20.36 -17.71
CA SER A 184 10.74 21.63 -18.38
C SER A 184 11.90 22.42 -17.76
N PRO A 185 12.57 23.31 -18.52
CA PRO A 185 13.61 24.18 -17.96
C PRO A 185 13.13 25.02 -16.77
N ALA A 186 11.86 25.43 -16.76
CA ALA A 186 11.28 26.19 -15.65
C ALA A 186 11.22 25.38 -14.35
N VAL A 187 10.88 24.09 -14.42
CA VAL A 187 10.84 23.21 -13.24
C VAL A 187 12.26 22.91 -12.74
N LEU A 188 13.24 22.77 -13.64
CA LEU A 188 14.65 22.62 -13.26
C LEU A 188 15.16 23.85 -12.49
N GLU A 189 14.91 25.05 -13.03
CA GLU A 189 15.29 26.29 -12.35
C GLU A 189 14.59 26.46 -10.99
N ALA A 190 13.32 26.06 -10.90
CA ALA A 190 12.60 26.07 -9.63
C ALA A 190 13.23 25.10 -8.61
N ALA A 191 13.61 23.88 -9.02
CA ALA A 191 14.27 22.90 -8.14
C ALA A 191 15.62 23.41 -7.62
N ARG A 192 16.42 24.09 -8.45
CA ARG A 192 17.69 24.70 -8.02
C ARG A 192 17.50 25.77 -6.96
N ARG A 193 16.43 26.56 -7.06
CA ARG A 193 16.10 27.66 -6.14
C ARG A 193 15.30 27.22 -4.92
N GLU A 194 14.88 25.96 -4.85
CA GLU A 194 14.12 25.44 -3.73
C GLU A 194 14.92 25.60 -2.42
N ALA A 195 14.21 26.03 -1.38
CA ALA A 195 14.76 26.13 -0.04
C ALA A 195 15.03 24.72 0.52
N PRO A 196 16.11 24.52 1.28
CA PRO A 196 16.31 23.27 2.00
C PRO A 196 15.11 22.92 2.88
N PHE A 197 14.77 21.63 2.96
CA PHE A 197 13.65 21.14 3.74
C PHE A 197 13.98 19.79 4.39
N ARG A 198 13.11 19.37 5.31
CA ARG A 198 13.20 18.07 5.98
C ARG A 198 12.05 17.17 5.54
N LEU A 199 12.34 15.89 5.38
CA LEU A 199 11.35 14.85 5.21
C LEU A 199 10.86 14.37 6.58
N GLU A 200 9.55 14.27 6.73
CA GLU A 200 8.91 13.76 7.93
C GLU A 200 8.11 12.51 7.56
N ALA A 201 8.52 11.37 8.10
CA ALA A 201 7.74 10.15 8.04
C ALA A 201 6.64 10.22 9.08
N ARG A 202 5.44 9.74 8.73
CA ARG A 202 4.32 9.70 9.66
C ARG A 202 4.36 8.37 10.44
N PRO A 203 4.20 8.38 11.78
CA PRO A 203 4.29 7.16 12.58
C PRO A 203 3.28 6.07 12.17
N ASP A 204 2.04 6.47 11.89
CA ASP A 204 0.96 5.60 11.40
C ASP A 204 1.35 4.84 10.11
N ASN A 205 1.99 5.53 9.17
CA ASN A 205 2.47 4.93 7.94
C ASN A 205 3.70 4.03 8.14
N LEU A 206 4.63 4.39 9.03
CA LEU A 206 5.76 3.54 9.37
C LEU A 206 5.30 2.23 10.02
N GLU A 207 4.31 2.30 10.91
CA GLU A 207 3.68 1.12 11.49
C GLU A 207 2.96 0.28 10.44
N ALA A 208 2.22 0.92 9.52
CA ALA A 208 1.56 0.25 8.40
C ALA A 208 2.55 -0.46 7.48
N LEU A 209 3.71 0.15 7.20
CA LEU A 209 4.78 -0.47 6.42
C LEU A 209 5.26 -1.76 7.09
N GLY A 210 5.55 -1.71 8.39
CA GLY A 210 5.99 -2.88 9.14
C GLY A 210 4.94 -3.99 9.17
N ARG A 211 3.65 -3.66 9.33
CA ARG A 211 2.55 -4.64 9.27
C ARG A 211 2.39 -5.25 7.89
N LEU A 212 2.44 -4.43 6.83
CA LEU A 212 2.38 -4.88 5.44
C LEU A 212 3.50 -5.88 5.12
N VAL A 213 4.74 -5.55 5.47
CA VAL A 213 5.90 -6.43 5.27
C VAL A 213 5.66 -7.78 5.96
N ARG A 214 5.33 -7.78 7.25
CA ARG A 214 5.09 -9.02 8.01
C ARG A 214 3.94 -9.85 7.42
N ALA A 215 2.86 -9.21 7.01
CA ALA A 215 1.69 -9.89 6.46
C ALA A 215 1.97 -10.54 5.09
N ALA A 216 2.78 -9.88 4.24
CA ALA A 216 3.19 -10.45 2.96
C ALA A 216 4.11 -11.67 3.16
N GLU A 217 5.05 -11.58 4.10
CA GLU A 217 6.00 -12.67 4.36
C GLU A 217 5.39 -13.87 5.07
N ALA A 218 4.38 -13.65 5.90
CA ALA A 218 3.57 -14.73 6.44
C ALA A 218 2.84 -15.55 5.35
N LYS A 219 2.86 -15.08 4.09
CA LYS A 219 2.37 -15.75 2.89
C LYS A 219 3.51 -16.17 1.94
N ASP A 220 4.74 -16.27 2.44
CA ASP A 220 5.94 -16.65 1.68
C ASP A 220 6.26 -15.72 0.49
N ILE A 221 5.82 -14.45 0.56
CA ILE A 221 6.10 -13.45 -0.46
C ILE A 221 7.44 -12.79 -0.14
N THR A 222 8.34 -12.75 -1.11
CA THR A 222 9.58 -11.97 -0.97
C THR A 222 9.23 -10.48 -0.97
N VAL A 223 9.59 -9.74 0.08
CA VAL A 223 9.37 -8.29 0.14
C VAL A 223 10.67 -7.54 -0.12
N ARG A 224 10.61 -6.48 -0.95
CA ARG A 224 11.69 -5.52 -1.16
C ARG A 224 11.14 -4.11 -1.01
N VAL A 225 11.78 -3.35 -0.14
CA VAL A 225 11.43 -1.96 0.14
C VAL A 225 12.39 -1.09 -0.64
N VAL A 226 11.85 -0.17 -1.43
CA VAL A 226 12.60 0.59 -2.44
C VAL A 226 12.34 2.09 -2.26
N LEU A 227 13.38 2.90 -2.42
CA LEU A 227 13.26 4.35 -2.57
C LEU A 227 13.70 4.72 -3.97
N THR A 228 12.78 5.23 -4.79
CA THR A 228 13.05 5.55 -6.20
C THR A 228 13.86 6.86 -6.34
N PRO A 229 14.45 7.16 -7.52
CA PRO A 229 15.19 8.39 -7.74
C PRO A 229 14.39 9.67 -7.47
N TYR A 230 15.09 10.71 -7.02
CA TYR A 230 14.64 12.10 -7.10
C TYR A 230 15.49 12.85 -8.13
N LEU A 231 15.00 13.98 -8.64
CA LEU A 231 15.84 14.89 -9.40
C LEU A 231 17.02 15.32 -8.51
N PRO A 232 18.29 15.27 -8.98
CA PRO A 232 19.45 15.56 -8.12
C PRO A 232 19.39 16.91 -7.40
N ASP A 233 18.98 17.97 -8.13
CA ASP A 233 18.84 19.32 -7.56
C ASP A 233 17.80 19.37 -6.43
N HIS A 234 16.78 18.52 -6.47
CA HIS A 234 15.75 18.42 -5.42
C HIS A 234 16.20 17.53 -4.26
N LEU A 235 16.85 16.40 -4.54
CA LEU A 235 17.43 15.52 -3.51
C LEU A 235 18.42 16.28 -2.63
N ALA A 236 19.26 17.14 -3.25
CA ALA A 236 20.24 17.97 -2.54
C ALA A 236 19.62 18.97 -1.55
N LYS A 237 18.31 19.23 -1.63
CA LYS A 237 17.58 20.09 -0.68
C LYS A 237 17.09 19.35 0.56
N MET A 238 17.12 18.01 0.56
CA MET A 238 16.65 17.18 1.66
C MET A 238 17.73 17.09 2.74
N GLN A 239 17.57 17.83 3.84
CA GLN A 239 18.59 17.95 4.88
C GLN A 239 18.77 16.70 5.75
N ASN A 240 17.81 15.77 5.71
CA ASN A 240 17.75 14.63 6.62
C ASN A 240 17.48 13.31 5.90
N TRP A 241 17.96 13.16 4.66
CA TRP A 241 17.79 11.92 3.91
C TRP A 241 18.29 10.68 4.67
N PRO A 242 19.49 10.66 5.29
CA PRO A 242 19.96 9.50 6.05
C PRO A 242 19.06 9.16 7.26
N GLU A 243 18.54 10.16 7.97
CA GLU A 243 17.57 9.95 9.06
C GLU A 243 16.26 9.36 8.54
N PHE A 244 15.77 9.87 7.42
CA PHE A 244 14.55 9.39 6.79
C PHE A 244 14.69 7.91 6.38
N VAL A 245 15.77 7.55 5.68
CA VAL A 245 16.04 6.16 5.28
C VAL A 245 16.13 5.25 6.51
N ARG A 246 16.86 5.68 7.56
CA ARG A 246 16.96 4.90 8.81
C ARG A 246 15.61 4.66 9.47
N SER A 247 14.69 5.64 9.44
CA SER A 247 13.34 5.45 10.00
C SER A 247 12.55 4.36 9.27
N VAL A 248 12.74 4.23 7.96
CA VAL A 248 12.14 3.16 7.14
C VAL A 248 12.82 1.83 7.43
N GLU A 249 14.15 1.80 7.48
CA GLU A 249 14.94 0.58 7.77
C GLU A 249 14.56 -0.03 9.13
N GLN A 250 14.35 0.78 10.15
CA GLN A 250 13.97 0.33 11.49
C GLN A 250 12.69 -0.52 11.50
N VAL A 251 11.68 -0.17 10.70
CA VAL A 251 10.39 -0.88 10.69
C VAL A 251 10.37 -2.09 9.76
N VAL A 252 11.33 -2.20 8.85
CA VAL A 252 11.41 -3.31 7.87
C VAL A 252 12.55 -4.29 8.17
N ALA A 253 13.36 -4.03 9.19
CA ALA A 253 14.43 -4.89 9.68
C ALA A 253 13.96 -6.36 9.84
N PRO A 254 14.83 -7.35 9.55
CA PRO A 254 16.24 -7.21 9.18
C PRO A 254 16.49 -6.90 7.69
N ARG A 255 15.45 -6.55 6.91
CA ARG A 255 15.61 -6.21 5.50
C ARG A 255 16.33 -4.89 5.36
N LYS A 256 17.22 -4.80 4.38
CA LYS A 256 17.73 -3.50 3.91
C LYS A 256 16.66 -2.78 3.08
N VAL A 257 16.71 -1.45 3.12
CA VAL A 257 16.04 -0.62 2.11
C VAL A 257 16.95 -0.54 0.88
N TRP A 258 16.36 -0.71 -0.31
CA TRP A 258 17.06 -0.51 -1.57
C TRP A 258 16.93 0.95 -1.97
N ASP A 259 17.91 1.75 -1.57
CA ASP A 259 17.95 3.17 -1.88
C ASP A 259 18.52 3.40 -3.28
N TYR A 260 17.65 3.89 -4.18
CA TYR A 260 17.98 4.32 -5.54
C TYR A 260 17.80 5.82 -5.72
N SER A 261 17.72 6.60 -4.65
CA SER A 261 17.37 8.02 -4.69
C SER A 261 18.29 8.87 -5.58
N ASP A 262 19.55 8.49 -5.73
CA ASP A 262 20.60 9.24 -6.43
C ASP A 262 21.14 8.57 -7.71
N VAL A 263 20.64 7.38 -8.09
CA VAL A 263 21.27 6.59 -9.18
C VAL A 263 21.00 7.13 -10.58
N ILE A 264 20.09 8.09 -10.74
CA ILE A 264 19.78 8.74 -12.02
C ILE A 264 20.11 10.23 -11.91
N ALA A 265 21.19 10.63 -12.59
CA ALA A 265 21.63 12.02 -12.64
C ALA A 265 21.09 12.82 -13.83
N ASP A 266 20.72 12.16 -14.94
CA ASP A 266 20.27 12.83 -16.17
C ASP A 266 18.85 13.42 -15.99
N PRO A 267 18.68 14.75 -16.00
CA PRO A 267 17.37 15.38 -15.83
C PRO A 267 16.37 15.03 -16.94
N SER A 268 16.82 14.63 -18.13
CA SER A 268 15.94 14.26 -19.24
C SER A 268 15.13 12.99 -18.97
N LEU A 269 15.53 12.21 -17.96
CA LEU A 269 14.86 11.00 -17.49
C LEU A 269 13.80 11.27 -16.42
N PHE A 270 13.55 12.54 -16.10
CA PHE A 270 12.53 12.98 -15.16
C PHE A 270 11.37 13.64 -15.88
N ALA A 271 10.16 13.46 -15.33
CA ALA A 271 8.96 14.18 -15.71
C ALA A 271 8.86 15.49 -14.91
N ASP A 272 9.24 15.44 -13.64
CA ASP A 272 9.34 16.59 -12.73
C ASP A 272 10.36 16.28 -11.61
N ARG A 273 10.44 17.11 -10.58
CA ARG A 273 11.42 16.95 -9.50
C ARG A 273 11.27 15.67 -8.66
N LEU A 274 10.08 15.05 -8.67
CA LEU A 274 9.71 13.88 -7.88
C LEU A 274 9.59 12.60 -8.72
N HIS A 275 9.23 12.72 -10.00
CA HIS A 275 8.84 11.58 -10.82
C HIS A 275 9.79 11.36 -11.99
N LEU A 276 10.20 10.10 -12.17
CA LEU A 276 10.79 9.65 -13.43
C LEU A 276 9.75 9.72 -14.56
N ASN A 277 10.22 9.85 -15.78
CA ASN A 277 9.40 9.56 -16.95
C ASN A 277 9.60 8.10 -17.40
N ALA A 278 8.89 7.68 -18.44
CA ALA A 278 8.96 6.30 -18.96
C ALA A 278 10.38 5.83 -19.29
N ASP A 279 11.24 6.71 -19.83
CA ASP A 279 12.63 6.37 -20.16
C ASP A 279 13.48 6.22 -18.89
N GLY A 280 13.27 7.10 -17.91
CA GLY A 280 13.89 7.01 -16.59
C GLY A 280 13.49 5.73 -15.85
N ALA A 281 12.21 5.38 -15.87
CA ALA A 281 11.70 4.14 -15.28
C ALA A 281 12.34 2.89 -15.91
N ARG A 282 12.50 2.89 -17.24
CA ARG A 282 13.22 1.82 -17.96
C ARG A 282 14.69 1.75 -17.59
N ARG A 283 15.37 2.89 -17.43
CA ARG A 283 16.76 2.95 -16.96
C ARG A 283 16.88 2.40 -15.53
N LEU A 284 15.97 2.79 -14.64
CA LEU A 284 15.93 2.31 -13.26
C LEU A 284 15.69 0.80 -13.19
N ALA A 285 14.70 0.27 -13.93
CA ALA A 285 14.37 -1.16 -13.93
C ALA A 285 15.58 -2.03 -14.32
N ARG A 286 16.35 -1.62 -15.35
CA ARG A 286 17.59 -2.32 -15.72
C ARG A 286 18.65 -2.26 -14.62
N LYS A 287 18.82 -1.12 -13.95
CA LYS A 287 19.74 -0.98 -12.80
C LYS A 287 19.33 -1.90 -11.66
N MET A 288 18.05 -1.89 -11.29
CA MET A 288 17.48 -2.76 -10.25
C MET A 288 17.67 -4.24 -10.58
N ALA A 289 17.51 -4.64 -11.85
CA ALA A 289 17.78 -6.00 -12.30
C ALA A 289 19.26 -6.37 -12.19
N ALA A 290 20.17 -5.48 -12.64
CA ALA A 290 21.60 -5.69 -12.52
C ALA A 290 22.08 -5.83 -11.06
N ASP A 291 21.42 -5.14 -10.12
CA ASP A 291 21.74 -5.22 -8.69
C ASP A 291 21.09 -6.41 -7.98
N GLY A 292 20.33 -7.24 -8.71
CA GLY A 292 19.66 -8.41 -8.16
C GLY A 292 18.42 -8.09 -7.32
N LEU A 293 17.80 -6.92 -7.44
CA LEU A 293 16.57 -6.57 -6.70
C LEU A 293 15.48 -7.62 -6.94
N PHE A 294 15.35 -8.08 -8.18
CA PHE A 294 14.35 -9.06 -8.63
C PHE A 294 14.80 -10.51 -8.46
N ALA A 295 15.98 -10.76 -7.88
CA ALA A 295 16.44 -12.12 -7.61
C ALA A 295 15.52 -12.77 -6.56
N LEU A 296 14.89 -13.87 -6.97
CA LEU A 296 14.02 -14.68 -6.12
C LEU A 296 14.77 -15.95 -5.73
N ALA A 297 14.70 -16.33 -4.46
CA ALA A 297 15.18 -17.64 -4.05
C ALA A 297 14.39 -18.73 -4.79
N PRO A 298 15.01 -19.86 -5.15
CA PRO A 298 14.28 -21.02 -5.64
C PRO A 298 13.22 -21.42 -4.62
N ALA A 299 11.99 -21.67 -5.08
CA ALA A 299 10.93 -22.14 -4.21
C ALA A 299 11.37 -23.47 -3.55
N GLY A 300 11.56 -23.47 -2.23
CA GLY A 300 11.92 -24.67 -1.46
C GLY A 300 13.14 -24.56 -0.54
N SER A 301 13.89 -23.45 -0.52
CA SER A 301 15.01 -23.29 0.41
C SER A 301 14.61 -22.53 1.69
N THR A 302 13.60 -23.02 2.41
CA THR A 302 13.44 -22.63 3.81
C THR A 302 14.47 -23.43 4.60
N GLN A 303 15.69 -22.90 4.71
CA GLN A 303 16.57 -23.30 5.81
C GLN A 303 15.89 -22.83 7.09
N ILE A 304 15.10 -23.72 7.70
CA ILE A 304 14.80 -23.64 9.11
C ILE A 304 16.17 -23.67 9.78
N ALA A 305 16.55 -22.55 10.41
CA ALA A 305 17.67 -22.53 11.34
C ALA A 305 17.39 -23.66 12.35
N GLY A 306 18.15 -24.75 12.26
CA GLY A 306 18.06 -25.83 13.21
C GLY A 306 18.28 -25.27 14.62
N PRO A 307 17.67 -25.89 15.65
CA PRO A 307 17.93 -25.48 17.02
C PRO A 307 19.44 -25.48 17.26
N PRO A 308 19.97 -24.51 18.03
CA PRO A 308 21.39 -24.46 18.32
C PRO A 308 21.85 -25.80 18.91
N PRO A 309 23.05 -26.28 18.57
CA PRO A 309 23.56 -27.53 19.09
C PRO A 309 23.58 -27.46 20.62
N ALA A 310 23.00 -28.48 21.25
CA ALA A 310 22.99 -28.65 22.70
C ALA A 310 24.44 -28.62 23.21
N GLU A 311 24.76 -27.59 23.98
CA GLU A 311 26.04 -27.46 24.65
C GLU A 311 26.13 -28.54 25.73
N ASN A 312 27.15 -29.38 25.61
CA ASN A 312 27.45 -30.49 26.50
C ASN A 312 27.69 -29.97 27.93
N ALA A 313 26.68 -30.04 28.79
CA ALA A 313 26.85 -29.90 30.23
C ALA A 313 27.65 -31.10 30.76
N ARG A 314 28.94 -30.87 31.01
CA ARG A 314 29.81 -31.82 31.71
C ARG A 314 29.33 -32.00 33.15
N VAL A 315 29.21 -33.28 33.49
CA VAL A 315 28.94 -33.83 34.80
C VAL A 315 30.13 -33.60 35.74
N ALA A 316 29.86 -33.01 36.90
CA ALA A 316 30.57 -33.19 38.17
C ALA A 316 29.47 -33.09 39.24
N GLY A 317 29.22 -34.02 40.15
CA GLY A 317 30.07 -35.04 40.75
C GLY A 317 30.24 -34.71 42.23
N THR A 318 29.38 -35.30 43.09
CA THR A 318 29.47 -35.44 44.57
C THR A 318 29.27 -34.14 45.38
N THR A 319 28.54 -34.05 46.50
CA THR A 319 28.34 -34.95 47.66
C THR A 319 27.04 -34.61 48.42
N THR A 320 26.28 -35.63 48.85
CA THR A 320 25.41 -35.63 50.05
C THR A 320 26.26 -36.04 51.28
N PRO A 321 25.94 -35.67 52.55
CA PRO A 321 24.74 -36.17 53.25
C PRO A 321 24.13 -35.26 54.35
N GLY A 322 22.95 -35.63 54.86
CA GLY A 322 22.57 -35.35 56.26
C GLY A 322 21.10 -34.99 56.52
N CYS A 323 20.35 -35.95 57.07
CA CYS A 323 19.06 -35.79 57.77
C CYS A 323 19.08 -34.69 58.84
N ASP A 324 17.96 -33.98 59.08
CA ASP A 324 17.05 -34.32 60.19
C ASP A 324 15.76 -33.46 60.24
N ARG A 325 14.66 -34.16 60.55
CA ARG A 325 13.45 -33.82 61.34
C ARG A 325 12.89 -32.38 61.37
N GLY A 326 11.58 -32.30 61.10
CA GLY A 326 10.62 -32.03 62.18
C GLY A 326 9.64 -30.86 62.02
N ALA A 327 8.37 -31.15 62.36
CA ALA A 327 7.24 -30.25 62.72
C ALA A 327 6.60 -29.41 61.59
N ARG A 328 5.37 -29.71 61.15
CA ARG A 328 4.05 -29.43 61.78
C ARG A 328 3.85 -27.97 62.21
N CYS A 329 2.95 -27.26 61.50
CA CYS A 329 1.80 -26.45 61.98
C CYS A 329 1.33 -25.55 60.83
N SER A 330 0.16 -25.80 60.25
CA SER A 330 -1.16 -25.25 60.60
C SER A 330 -1.40 -23.80 60.19
N ALA A 331 -2.32 -23.67 59.23
CA ALA A 331 -3.55 -22.86 59.28
C ALA A 331 -3.58 -21.39 58.81
N ALA A 332 -4.67 -21.14 58.08
CA ALA A 332 -5.50 -19.93 57.92
C ALA A 332 -5.07 -18.89 56.85
N LEU A 333 -5.88 -18.62 55.80
CA LEU A 333 -7.15 -17.85 55.76
C LEU A 333 -6.90 -16.41 56.27
N ARG A 334 -7.02 -15.31 55.51
CA ARG A 334 -8.11 -14.83 54.62
C ARG A 334 -7.65 -13.58 53.82
N PRO A 335 -8.47 -13.10 52.84
CA PRO A 335 -8.24 -11.87 52.08
C PRO A 335 -9.01 -10.64 52.63
N GLY A 336 -8.58 -9.45 52.20
CA GLY A 336 -9.25 -8.15 52.28
C GLY A 336 -8.35 -7.12 51.58
N THR A 337 -8.78 -6.18 50.76
CA THR A 337 -10.08 -5.53 50.49
C THR A 337 -10.06 -4.97 49.07
#